data_AF-A0A540UUQ3-F1
#
_entry.id   AF-A0A540UUQ3-F1
#
_cell.length_a   1.000
_cell.length_b   1.000
_cell.length_c   1.000
_cell.angle_alpha   90.00
_cell.angle_beta   90.00
_cell.angle_gamma   90.00
#
_symmetry.space_group_name_H-M   'P 1'
#
loop_
_entity.id
_entity.type
_entity.pdbx_description
1 polymer ?
#
loop_
_entity_poly.entity_id
_entity_poly.type
_entity_poly.pdbx_seq_one_letter_code
_entity_poly.pdbx_strand_id
1 'polypeptide(L)' 'MNKRQKKKRLERKKKEMLKGVDFVEQGLNLATKMMREEFDKMPNGIEKMGHDFFIAGIEYTAKMLGEAKNQIRGIE' A
#
# COMPACT_ATOMS: atom_id res chain seq x y z
N MET A 1 7.10 22.51 -25.43
CA MET A 1 7.97 21.75 -24.50
C MET A 1 8.77 20.72 -25.28
N ASN A 2 10.10 20.76 -25.26
CA ASN A 2 10.94 19.85 -26.05
C ASN A 2 10.92 18.41 -25.48
N LYS A 3 11.43 17.42 -26.24
CA LYS A 3 11.45 16.01 -25.83
C LYS A 3 12.09 15.81 -24.44
N ARG A 4 13.20 16.50 -24.16
CA ARG A 4 13.92 16.42 -22.87
C ARG A 4 13.08 16.95 -21.70
N GLN A 5 12.37 18.06 -21.90
CA GLN A 5 11.49 18.64 -20.89
C GLN A 5 10.26 17.74 -20.63
N LYS A 6 9.70 17.10 -21.67
CA LYS A 6 8.62 16.11 -21.53
C LYS A 6 9.04 14.94 -20.65
N LYS A 7 10.21 14.36 -20.93
CA LYS A 7 10.78 13.28 -20.11
C LYS A 7 10.98 13.72 -18.65
N LYS A 8 11.58 14.89 -18.41
CA LYS A 8 11.75 15.42 -17.04
C LYS A 8 10.43 15.62 -16.29
N ARG A 9 9.37 16.08 -16.97
CA ARG A 9 8.05 16.24 -16.37
C ARG A 9 7.43 14.90 -15.99
N LEU A 10 7.58 13.90 -16.86
CA LEU A 10 7.10 12.54 -16.59
C LEU A 10 7.81 11.93 -15.37
N GLU A 11 9.13 12.01 -15.31
CA GLU A 11 9.91 11.51 -14.16
C GLU A 11 9.47 12.13 -12.83
N ARG A 12 9.19 13.45 -12.82
CA ARG A 12 8.67 14.13 -11.62
C ARG A 12 7.30 13.59 -11.21
N LYS A 13 6.38 13.42 -12.16
CA LYS A 13 5.06 12.85 -11.91
C LYS A 13 5.15 11.44 -11.36
N LYS A 14 5.97 10.57 -11.97
CA LYS A 14 6.20 9.20 -11.50
C LYS A 14 6.72 9.20 -10.06
N LYS A 15 7.67 10.09 -9.74
CA LYS A 15 8.19 10.25 -8.38
C LYS A 15 7.13 10.70 -7.37
N GLU A 16 6.24 11.61 -7.74
CA GLU A 16 5.12 12.04 -6.89
C GLU A 16 4.11 10.92 -6.65
N MET A 17 3.76 10.17 -7.70
CA MET A 17 2.88 9.01 -7.59
C MET A 17 3.47 7.94 -6.67
N LEU A 18 4.77 7.61 -6.84
CA LEU A 18 5.46 6.65 -5.99
C LEU A 18 5.44 7.05 -4.51
N LYS A 19 5.69 8.35 -4.22
CA LYS A 19 5.59 8.87 -2.85
C LYS A 19 4.19 8.70 -2.25
N GLY A 20 3.15 8.94 -3.05
CA GLY A 20 1.77 8.75 -2.61
C GLY A 20 1.48 7.29 -2.27
N VAL A 21 1.93 6.37 -3.12
CA VAL A 21 1.77 4.93 -2.88
C VAL A 21 2.55 4.48 -1.64
N ASP A 22 3.80 4.92 -1.49
CA ASP A 22 4.64 4.60 -0.32
C ASP A 22 3.99 5.10 0.98
N PHE A 23 3.42 6.30 0.97
CA PHE A 23 2.72 6.85 2.15
C PHE A 23 1.53 5.99 2.57
N VAL A 24 0.69 5.57 1.61
CA VAL A 24 -0.47 4.72 1.90
C VAL A 24 -0.03 3.34 2.39
N GLU A 25 0.95 2.71 1.73
CA GLU A 25 1.47 1.40 2.12
C GLU A 25 2.02 1.42 3.56
N GLN A 26 2.78 2.46 3.94
CA GLN A 26 3.28 2.61 5.30
C GLN A 26 2.15 2.74 6.32
N GLY A 27 1.11 3.53 6.01
CA GLY A 27 -0.07 3.68 6.85
C GLY A 27 -0.82 2.36 7.06
N LEU A 28 -1.04 1.60 5.98
CA LEU A 28 -1.70 0.30 6.07
C LEU A 28 -0.88 -0.72 6.86
N ASN A 29 0.44 -0.77 6.65
CA ASN A 29 1.33 -1.68 7.39
C ASN A 29 1.35 -1.37 8.89
N LEU A 30 1.30 -0.10 9.28
CA LEU A 30 1.21 0.28 10.69
C LEU A 30 -0.16 -0.14 11.27
N ALA A 31 -1.24 0.13 10.55
CA ALA A 31 -2.59 -0.24 10.99
C ALA A 31 -2.72 -1.76 11.16
N THR A 32 -2.28 -2.56 10.20
CA THR A 32 -2.37 -4.03 10.29
C THR A 32 -1.55 -4.57 11.45
N LYS A 33 -0.37 -4.02 11.72
CA LYS A 33 0.43 -4.39 12.90
C LYS A 33 -0.36 -4.17 14.19
N MET A 34 -0.97 -3.00 14.36
CA MET A 34 -1.78 -2.70 15.55
C MET A 34 -2.99 -3.63 15.66
N MET A 35 -3.66 -3.90 14.54
CA MET A 35 -4.80 -4.83 14.51
C MET A 35 -4.40 -6.27 14.85
N ARG A 36 -3.20 -6.73 14.43
CA ARG A 36 -2.67 -8.05 14.81
C ARG A 36 -2.40 -8.14 16.31
N GLU A 37 -1.83 -7.09 16.91
CA GLU A 37 -1.59 -7.02 18.36
C GLU A 37 -2.89 -7.06 19.16
N GLU A 38 -3.98 -6.49 18.64
CA GLU A 38 -5.32 -6.60 19.23
C GLU A 38 -5.92 -7.99 19.02
N PHE A 39 -5.82 -8.54 17.81
CA PHE A 39 -6.29 -9.88 17.45
C PHE A 39 -5.73 -10.97 18.38
N ASP A 40 -4.44 -10.90 18.72
CA ASP A 40 -3.79 -11.87 19.61
C ASP A 40 -4.43 -11.91 21.01
N LYS A 41 -5.03 -10.80 21.45
CA LYS A 41 -5.70 -10.68 22.75
C LYS A 41 -7.18 -11.07 22.69
N MET A 42 -7.75 -11.28 21.50
CA MET A 42 -9.17 -11.60 21.36
C MET A 42 -9.46 -13.05 21.78
N PRO A 43 -10.62 -13.30 22.43
CA PRO A 43 -11.09 -14.66 22.69
C PRO A 43 -11.41 -15.37 21.37
N ASN A 44 -11.25 -16.70 21.35
CA ASN A 44 -11.57 -17.49 20.17
C ASN A 44 -13.07 -17.47 19.89
N GLY A 45 -13.45 -17.24 18.64
CA GLY A 45 -14.84 -17.16 18.20
C GLY A 45 -14.99 -16.62 16.79
N ILE A 46 -16.23 -16.51 16.33
CA ILE A 46 -16.57 -16.00 14.99
C ILE A 46 -16.07 -14.57 14.79
N GLU A 47 -16.15 -13.73 15.81
CA GLU A 47 -15.67 -12.35 15.76
C GLU A 47 -14.17 -12.28 15.49
N LYS A 48 -13.37 -13.10 16.21
CA LYS A 48 -11.93 -13.21 15.98
C LYS A 48 -11.63 -13.66 14.54
N MET A 49 -12.36 -14.64 14.01
CA MET A 49 -12.22 -15.07 12.62
C MET A 49 -12.55 -13.96 11.62
N GLY A 50 -13.60 -13.18 11.87
CA GLY A 50 -13.95 -12.01 11.06
C GLY A 50 -12.85 -10.95 11.06
N HIS A 51 -12.28 -10.66 12.24
CA HIS A 51 -11.13 -9.75 12.36
C HIS A 51 -9.92 -10.25 11.55
N ASP A 52 -9.58 -11.54 11.65
CA ASP A 52 -8.48 -12.13 10.87
C ASP A 52 -8.67 -11.92 9.37
N PHE A 53 -9.89 -12.16 8.87
CA PHE A 53 -10.23 -11.96 7.46
C PHE A 53 -10.02 -10.50 7.02
N PHE A 54 -10.49 -9.53 7.82
CA PHE A 54 -10.31 -8.11 7.50
C PHE A 54 -8.85 -7.68 7.55
N ILE A 55 -8.09 -8.14 8.56
CA ILE A 55 -6.66 -7.84 8.67
C ILE A 55 -5.92 -8.37 7.44
N ALA A 56 -6.18 -9.63 7.05
CA ALA A 56 -5.59 -10.23 5.86
C ALA A 56 -5.93 -9.46 4.57
N GLY A 57 -7.15 -8.93 4.45
CA GLY A 57 -7.55 -8.08 3.31
C GLY A 57 -6.75 -6.77 3.23
N ILE A 58 -6.45 -6.14 4.37
CA ILE A 58 -5.64 -4.93 4.42
C ILE A 58 -4.16 -5.26 4.11
N GLU A 59 -3.63 -6.34 4.66
CA GLU A 59 -2.27 -6.84 4.36
C GLU A 59 -2.11 -7.12 2.86
N TYR A 60 -3.11 -7.76 2.24
CA TYR A 60 -3.13 -7.99 0.79
C TYR A 60 -3.16 -6.67 0.00
N THR A 61 -3.94 -5.68 0.46
CA THR A 61 -3.99 -4.36 -0.18
C THR A 61 -2.62 -3.67 -0.13
N ALA A 62 -1.92 -3.72 1.00
CA ALA A 62 -0.56 -3.18 1.12
C ALA A 62 0.42 -3.86 0.14
N LYS A 63 0.31 -5.19 -0.02
CA LYS A 63 1.08 -5.93 -1.03
C LYS A 63 0.79 -5.45 -2.45
N MET A 64 -0.48 -5.26 -2.81
CA MET A 64 -0.87 -4.79 -4.14
C MET A 64 -0.39 -3.36 -4.44
N LEU A 65 -0.28 -2.50 -3.43
CA LEU A 65 0.36 -1.18 -3.58
C LEU A 65 1.84 -1.32 -3.95
N GLY A 66 2.54 -2.31 -3.39
CA GLY A 66 3.88 -2.68 -3.81
C GLY A 66 3.99 -2.98 -5.30
N GLU A 67 3.03 -3.73 -5.84
CA GLU A 67 2.96 -4.06 -7.27
C GLU A 67 2.62 -2.83 -8.14
N ALA A 68 1.72 -1.97 -7.67
CA ALA A 68 1.35 -0.73 -8.35
C ALA A 68 2.57 0.18 -8.59
N LYS A 69 3.54 0.20 -7.67
CA LYS A 69 4.81 0.95 -7.86
C LYS A 69 5.59 0.47 -9.08
N ASN A 70 5.57 -0.80 -9.40
CA ASN A 70 6.25 -1.35 -10.58
C ASN A 70 5.57 -0.87 -11.87
N GLN A 71 4.23 -0.83 -11.88
CA GLN A 71 3.46 -0.29 -13.00
C GLN A 71 3.75 1.21 -13.21
N ILE A 72 3.81 1.98 -12.12
CA ILE A 72 4.15 3.41 -12.18
C ILE A 72 5.55 3.61 -12.77
N ARG A 73 6.54 2.79 -12.39
CA ARG A 73 7.90 2.84 -12.96
C ARG A 73 7.93 2.54 -14.46
N GLY A 74 6.99 1.75 -14.97
CA GLY A 74 6.89 1.36 -16.37
C GLY A 74 6.29 2.40 -17.34
N ILE A 75 5.72 3.51 -16.85
CA ILE A 75 5.06 4.52 -17.71
C ILE A 75 6.07 5.22 -18.65
N GLU A 76 5.80 5.26 -19.96
CA GLU A 76 6.64 5.91 -20.99
C GLU A 76 6.14 7.29 -21.47
#